data_AF-A0A2D4FGU7-F1
#
_entry.id   AF-A0A2D4FGU7-F1
#
_cell.length_a   1.000
_cell.length_b   1.000
_cell.length_c   1.000
_cell.angle_alpha   90.00
_cell.angle_beta   90.00
_cell.angle_gamma   90.00
#
_symmetry.space_group_name_H-M   'P 1'
#
loop_
_entity.id
_entity.type
_entity.pdbx_description
1 polymer ?
#
loop_
_entity_poly.entity_id
_entity_poly.type
_entity_poly.pdbx_seq_one_letter_code
_entity_poly.pdbx_strand_id
1 'polypeptide(L)'
;MQADEGSKAKVLHHVKELAEQLYKNENPYPAVTMHKVQKPTEGCHLRLHQRPFPHLDEGTIQWIVDQATAKQQTAPPLVKAEKKAMVPSGPPLGTLMERNGLLLANSARRLEVVRNCISFVFESKMLEAKKLLPAVLRAMKSRAARHCLTQGLNLHVQQNRAMLDHQQFDFIVRMM
;
A
#
# COMPACT_ATOMS: atom_id res chain seq x y z
N MET A 1 5.31 23.92 -46.05
CA MET A 1 6.02 24.13 -44.78
C MET A 1 5.39 25.32 -44.06
N GLN A 2 4.52 25.08 -43.08
CA GLN A 2 4.10 26.11 -42.12
C GLN A 2 4.18 25.47 -40.73
N ALA A 3 5.18 25.93 -39.98
CA ALA A 3 5.55 25.54 -38.63
C ALA A 3 4.46 25.97 -37.64
N ASP A 4 4.00 25.10 -36.73
CA ASP A 4 4.59 24.87 -35.41
C ASP A 4 4.67 26.10 -34.48
N GLU A 5 3.88 27.15 -34.71
CA GLU A 5 3.76 28.27 -33.75
C GLU A 5 2.63 28.08 -32.72
N GLY A 6 1.56 27.36 -33.08
CA GLY A 6 0.46 27.03 -32.15
C GLY A 6 0.85 26.01 -31.06
N SER A 7 2.05 25.44 -31.14
CA SER A 7 2.56 24.42 -30.22
C SER A 7 3.24 25.05 -29.00
N LYS A 8 4.11 26.05 -29.20
CA LYS A 8 4.91 26.65 -28.12
C LYS A 8 4.06 27.35 -27.06
N ALA A 9 3.05 28.12 -27.46
CA ALA A 9 2.16 28.80 -26.51
C ALA A 9 1.34 27.79 -25.69
N LYS A 10 0.89 26.69 -26.31
CA LYS A 10 0.18 25.61 -25.61
C LYS A 10 1.09 24.85 -24.66
N VAL A 11 2.33 24.58 -25.06
CA VAL A 11 3.34 23.96 -24.20
C VAL A 11 3.61 24.84 -22.98
N LEU A 12 3.82 26.14 -23.17
CA LEU A 12 4.02 27.07 -22.05
C LEU A 12 2.80 27.16 -21.13
N HIS A 13 1.58 27.10 -21.69
CA HIS A 13 0.36 27.05 -20.91
C HIS A 13 0.29 25.78 -20.04
N HIS A 14 0.55 24.60 -20.62
CA HIS A 14 0.55 23.34 -19.88
C HIS A 14 1.66 23.29 -18.83
N VAL A 15 2.83 23.84 -19.11
CA VAL A 15 3.94 23.96 -18.14
C VAL A 15 3.50 24.81 -16.95
N LYS A 16 2.80 25.92 -17.18
CA LYS A 16 2.27 26.78 -16.11
C LYS A 16 1.21 26.05 -15.27
N GLU A 17 0.28 25.33 -15.90
CA GLU A 17 -0.74 24.56 -15.19
C GLU A 17 -0.13 23.45 -14.31
N LEU A 18 0.87 22.73 -14.83
CA LEU A 18 1.62 21.73 -14.07
C LEU A 18 2.34 22.37 -12.87
N ALA A 19 3.02 23.50 -13.07
CA ALA A 19 3.70 24.21 -12.01
C ALA A 19 2.74 24.65 -10.89
N GLU A 20 1.55 25.15 -11.24
CA GLU A 20 0.53 25.54 -10.26
C GLU A 20 -0.04 24.34 -9.48
N GLN A 21 -0.24 23.19 -10.16
CA GLN A 21 -0.69 21.96 -9.50
C GLN A 21 0.38 21.39 -8.56
N LEU A 22 1.65 21.39 -8.97
CA LEU A 22 2.76 20.96 -8.13
C LEU A 22 2.90 21.86 -6.90
N TYR A 23 2.81 23.18 -7.08
CA TYR A 23 2.85 24.14 -5.97
C TYR A 23 1.71 23.93 -4.96
N LYS A 24 0.47 23.72 -5.43
CA LYS A 24 -0.69 23.42 -4.56
C LYS A 24 -0.58 22.06 -3.88
N ASN A 25 0.08 21.08 -4.51
CA ASN A 25 0.32 19.75 -3.92
C ASN A 25 1.42 19.79 -2.86
N GLU A 26 2.47 20.60 -3.06
CA GLU A 26 3.56 20.77 -2.10
C GLU A 26 3.15 21.66 -0.91
N ASN A 27 2.22 22.59 -1.13
CA ASN A 27 1.61 23.40 -0.08
C ASN A 27 0.09 23.15 0.02
N PRO A 28 -0.34 21.95 0.45
CA PRO A 28 -1.75 21.57 0.50
C PRO A 28 -2.59 22.37 1.51
N TYR A 29 -1.96 23.23 2.31
CA TYR A 29 -2.60 24.08 3.31
C TYR A 29 -2.02 25.49 3.32
N PRO A 30 -2.65 26.47 2.65
CA PRO A 30 -2.18 27.85 2.74
C PRO A 30 -2.44 28.51 4.11
N ALA A 31 -3.38 28.03 4.93
CA ALA A 31 -3.76 28.75 6.17
C ALA A 31 -4.67 27.96 7.13
N VAL A 32 -4.35 26.73 7.52
CA VAL A 32 -4.97 26.18 8.74
C VAL A 32 -3.89 25.79 9.73
N THR A 33 -3.80 26.61 10.77
CA THR A 33 -3.21 26.26 12.05
C THR A 33 -3.56 24.82 12.36
N MET A 34 -2.53 23.99 12.47
CA MET A 34 -2.55 22.61 12.95
C MET A 34 -3.69 22.43 13.96
N HIS A 35 -4.46 21.35 13.80
CA HIS A 35 -5.31 20.83 14.86
C HIS A 35 -4.48 20.79 16.14
N LYS A 36 -4.65 21.80 17.00
CA LYS A 36 -4.12 21.77 18.35
C LYS A 36 -4.91 20.67 19.02
N VAL A 37 -4.37 19.45 19.00
CA VAL A 37 -4.56 18.56 20.14
C VAL A 37 -4.25 19.46 21.32
N GLN A 38 -5.26 19.79 22.12
CA GLN A 38 -5.07 20.62 23.30
C GLN A 38 -4.07 19.85 24.15
N LYS A 39 -2.79 20.22 24.04
CA LYS A 39 -1.79 19.76 24.99
C LYS A 39 -2.32 20.21 26.34
N PRO A 40 -2.43 19.30 27.32
CA PRO A 40 -2.72 19.69 28.68
C PRO A 40 -1.81 20.87 29.04
N THR A 41 -2.38 21.92 29.63
CA THR A 41 -1.62 23.12 30.00
C THR A 41 -0.36 22.71 30.76
N GLU A 42 0.80 23.26 30.39
CA GLU A 42 2.04 22.99 31.13
C GLU A 42 1.82 23.27 32.62
N GLY A 43 2.19 22.32 33.47
CA GLY A 43 1.86 22.33 34.90
C GLY A 43 0.55 21.63 35.29
N CYS A 44 -0.18 20.98 34.38
CA CYS A 44 -1.35 20.16 34.76
C CYS A 44 -0.99 19.03 35.76
N HIS A 45 0.25 18.53 35.69
CA HIS A 45 0.80 17.54 36.60
C HIS A 45 1.02 18.08 38.03
N LEU A 46 1.04 19.41 38.24
CA LEU A 46 1.21 20.09 39.53
C LEU A 46 -0.12 20.49 40.19
N ARG A 47 -1.27 20.22 39.55
CA ARG A 47 -2.58 20.55 40.13
C ARG A 47 -2.78 19.75 41.43
N LEU A 48 -2.88 20.45 42.56
CA LEU A 48 -3.14 19.93 43.92
C LEU A 48 -4.40 19.05 44.06
N HIS A 49 -5.25 19.00 43.03
CA HIS A 49 -6.50 18.24 42.99
C HIS A 49 -6.53 17.28 41.79
N GLN A 50 -5.54 16.40 41.70
CA GLN A 50 -5.68 15.21 40.86
C GLN A 50 -6.47 14.16 41.64
N ARG A 51 -7.64 13.77 41.13
CA ARG A 51 -8.34 12.61 41.67
C ARG A 51 -7.46 11.38 41.45
N PRO A 52 -7.24 10.53 42.48
CA PRO A 52 -6.56 9.26 42.28
C PRO A 52 -7.23 8.46 41.17
N PHE A 53 -6.42 7.74 40.39
CA PHE A 53 -6.96 6.80 39.41
C PHE A 53 -7.85 5.79 40.15
N PRO A 54 -9.07 5.52 39.65
CA PRO A 54 -9.96 4.58 40.32
C PRO A 54 -9.28 3.21 40.44
N HIS A 55 -9.51 2.54 41.57
CA HIS A 55 -9.07 1.15 41.71
C HIS A 55 -9.79 0.31 40.66
N LEU A 56 -9.00 -0.44 39.89
CA LEU A 56 -9.56 -1.40 38.95
C LEU A 56 -9.85 -2.70 39.71
N ASP A 57 -11.02 -3.26 39.47
CA ASP A 57 -11.38 -4.57 39.98
C ASP A 57 -10.69 -5.66 39.16
N GLU A 58 -9.79 -6.40 39.80
CA GLU A 58 -8.96 -7.42 39.15
C GLU A 58 -9.82 -8.54 38.55
N GLY A 59 -10.91 -8.93 39.23
CA GLY A 59 -11.85 -9.95 38.75
C GLY A 59 -12.56 -9.52 37.47
N THR A 60 -13.03 -8.28 37.41
CA THR A 60 -13.67 -7.70 36.22
C THR A 60 -12.69 -7.60 35.05
N ILE A 61 -11.44 -7.19 35.30
CA ILE A 61 -10.40 -7.16 34.26
C ILE A 61 -10.17 -8.57 33.72
N GLN A 62 -9.95 -9.55 34.60
CA GLN A 62 -9.69 -10.92 34.21
C GLN A 62 -10.87 -11.49 33.41
N TRP A 63 -12.11 -11.24 33.84
CA TRP A 63 -13.31 -11.65 33.12
C TRP A 63 -13.42 -11.01 31.72
N ILE A 64 -13.09 -9.71 31.57
CA ILE A 64 -13.06 -9.04 30.26
C ILE A 64 -12.00 -9.67 29.35
N VAL A 65 -10.82 -9.97 29.89
CA VAL A 65 -9.71 -10.61 29.16
C VAL A 65 -10.11 -12.03 28.72
N ASP A 66 -10.69 -12.81 29.62
CA ASP A 66 -11.12 -14.18 29.34
C ASP A 66 -12.26 -14.19 28.31
N GLN A 67 -13.22 -13.27 28.42
CA GLN A 67 -14.29 -13.12 27.43
C GLN A 67 -13.73 -12.73 26.04
N ALA A 68 -12.78 -11.79 25.99
CA ALA A 68 -12.13 -11.40 24.73
C ALA A 68 -11.31 -12.55 24.14
N THR A 69 -10.67 -13.35 24.99
CA THR A 69 -9.85 -14.51 24.59
C THR A 69 -10.74 -15.65 24.07
N ALA A 70 -11.85 -15.96 24.74
CA ALA A 70 -12.83 -16.95 24.29
C ALA A 70 -13.47 -16.56 22.94
N LYS A 71 -13.77 -15.26 22.75
CA LYS A 71 -14.27 -14.72 21.47
C LYS A 71 -13.24 -14.81 20.34
N GLN A 72 -11.94 -14.79 20.65
CA GLN A 72 -10.87 -14.94 19.65
C GLN A 72 -10.58 -16.39 19.28
N GLN A 73 -10.75 -17.34 20.22
CA GLN A 73 -10.51 -18.77 19.97
C GLN A 73 -11.59 -19.43 19.09
N THR A 74 -12.83 -18.94 19.17
CA THR A 74 -13.97 -19.45 18.39
C THR A 74 -14.17 -18.74 17.05
N ALA A 75 -13.40 -17.69 16.76
CA ALA A 75 -13.44 -17.01 15.47
C ALA A 75 -12.50 -17.72 14.47
N PRO A 76 -12.93 -18.00 13.23
CA PRO A 76 -12.00 -18.39 12.16
C PRO A 76 -10.91 -17.30 12.04
N PRO A 77 -9.67 -17.64 11.64
CA PRO A 77 -8.54 -16.71 11.64
C PRO A 77 -8.87 -15.49 10.80
N LEU A 78 -9.36 -14.45 11.46
CA LEU A 78 -9.66 -13.18 10.86
C LEU A 78 -8.31 -12.53 10.63
N VAL A 79 -7.88 -12.50 9.37
CA VAL A 79 -6.87 -11.56 8.90
C VAL A 79 -7.29 -10.19 9.42
N LYS A 80 -6.63 -9.72 10.49
CA LYS A 80 -6.92 -8.41 11.07
C LYS A 80 -6.72 -7.41 9.95
N ALA A 81 -7.82 -6.93 9.37
CA ALA A 81 -7.75 -5.79 8.47
C ALA A 81 -7.20 -4.65 9.31
N GLU A 82 -5.98 -4.22 8.97
CA GLU A 82 -5.33 -3.05 9.53
C GLU A 82 -6.36 -1.92 9.57
N LYS A 83 -6.84 -1.58 10.78
CA LYS A 83 -7.76 -0.45 10.97
C LYS A 83 -6.94 0.82 10.82
N LYS A 84 -6.64 1.21 9.59
CA LYS A 84 -6.27 2.59 9.26
C LYS A 84 -7.44 3.45 9.74
N ALA A 85 -7.17 4.42 10.60
CA ALA A 85 -8.15 5.40 11.02
C ALA A 85 -8.82 5.99 9.77
N MET A 86 -10.06 5.58 9.51
CA MET A 86 -10.82 6.01 8.35
C MET A 86 -11.47 7.33 8.75
N VAL A 87 -10.91 8.43 8.27
CA VAL A 87 -11.65 9.70 8.20
C VAL A 87 -12.91 9.42 7.38
N PRO A 88 -14.10 9.90 7.79
CA PRO A 88 -15.32 9.73 7.01
C PRO A 88 -15.06 10.15 5.57
N SER A 89 -15.11 9.19 4.65
CA SER A 89 -14.97 9.48 3.23
C SER A 89 -16.08 10.47 2.87
N GLY A 90 -15.69 11.62 2.32
CA GLY A 90 -16.64 12.57 1.76
C GLY A 90 -17.56 11.91 0.73
N PRO A 91 -18.63 12.62 0.29
CA PRO A 91 -19.64 12.08 -0.59
C PRO A 91 -19.03 11.30 -1.76
N PRO A 92 -19.54 10.11 -2.10
CA PRO A 92 -18.98 9.30 -3.16
C PRO A 92 -18.96 10.12 -4.45
N LEU A 93 -17.77 10.39 -4.97
CA LEU A 93 -17.62 10.95 -6.31
C LEU A 93 -18.15 9.88 -7.27
N GLY A 94 -19.40 10.04 -7.69
CA GLY A 94 -20.18 9.09 -8.51
C GLY A 94 -19.61 8.78 -9.89
N THR A 95 -18.35 9.14 -10.15
CA THR A 95 -17.63 8.93 -11.40
C THR A 95 -16.40 8.02 -11.26
N LEU A 96 -16.07 7.52 -10.05
CA LEU A 96 -14.87 6.70 -9.81
C LEU A 96 -15.09 5.16 -9.84
N MET A 97 -16.33 4.66 -9.75
CA MET A 97 -16.55 3.21 -9.71
C MET A 97 -16.17 2.49 -11.03
N GLU A 98 -16.39 3.12 -12.19
CA GLU A 98 -15.95 2.59 -13.49
C GLU A 98 -14.41 2.54 -13.62
N ARG A 99 -13.72 3.57 -13.13
CA ARG A 99 -12.24 3.64 -13.14
C ARG A 99 -11.59 2.62 -12.20
N ASN A 100 -12.26 2.26 -11.10
CA ASN A 100 -11.77 1.25 -10.16
C ASN A 100 -11.78 -0.16 -10.75
N GLY A 101 -12.77 -0.51 -11.58
CA GLY A 101 -12.78 -1.80 -12.30
C GLY A 101 -11.56 -1.95 -13.21
N LEU A 102 -11.21 -0.91 -13.97
CA LEU A 102 -10.04 -0.91 -14.84
C LEU A 102 -8.72 -0.90 -14.05
N LEU A 103 -8.62 -0.14 -12.97
CA LEU A 103 -7.43 -0.12 -12.09
C LEU A 103 -7.22 -1.46 -11.38
N LEU A 104 -8.29 -2.07 -10.85
CA LEU A 104 -8.23 -3.39 -10.21
C LEU A 104 -7.93 -4.49 -11.25
N ALA A 105 -8.58 -4.48 -12.41
CA ALA A 105 -8.32 -5.45 -13.48
C ALA A 105 -6.89 -5.34 -14.02
N ASN A 106 -6.36 -4.12 -14.18
CA ASN A 106 -4.97 -3.88 -14.55
C ASN A 106 -4.01 -4.42 -13.47
N SER A 107 -4.34 -4.21 -12.20
CA SER A 107 -3.55 -4.75 -11.09
C SER A 107 -3.57 -6.29 -11.05
N ALA A 108 -4.72 -6.91 -11.29
CA ALA A 108 -4.86 -8.37 -11.33
C ALA A 108 -4.03 -8.99 -12.46
N ARG A 109 -4.15 -8.45 -13.69
CA ARG A 109 -3.35 -8.90 -14.84
C ARG A 109 -1.84 -8.72 -14.58
N ARG A 110 -1.44 -7.62 -13.94
CA ARG A 110 -0.02 -7.40 -13.56
C ARG A 110 0.46 -8.44 -12.55
N LEU A 111 -0.35 -8.78 -11.55
CA LEU A 111 0.00 -9.81 -10.57
C LEU A 111 0.09 -11.19 -11.22
N GLU A 112 -0.80 -11.50 -12.16
CA GLU A 112 -0.77 -12.75 -12.93
C GLU A 112 0.50 -12.86 -13.78
N VAL A 113 0.89 -11.78 -14.47
CA VAL A 113 2.17 -11.73 -15.22
C VAL A 113 3.37 -12.04 -14.31
N VAL A 114 3.38 -11.51 -13.08
CA VAL A 114 4.44 -11.82 -12.10
C VAL A 114 4.38 -13.28 -11.67
N ARG A 115 3.21 -13.82 -11.32
CA ARG A 115 3.04 -15.23 -10.92
C ARG A 115 3.50 -16.19 -12.03
N ASN A 116 3.06 -15.95 -13.26
CA ASN A 116 3.44 -16.78 -14.41
C ASN A 116 4.95 -16.74 -14.66
N CYS A 117 5.57 -15.56 -14.51
CA CYS A 117 7.02 -15.43 -14.64
C CYS A 117 7.76 -16.25 -13.58
N ILE A 118 7.32 -16.20 -12.32
CA ILE A 118 7.89 -17.01 -11.23
C ILE A 118 7.76 -18.50 -11.57
N SER A 119 6.59 -18.96 -11.99
CA SER A 119 6.40 -20.36 -12.41
C SER A 119 7.34 -20.75 -13.55
N PHE A 120 7.52 -19.90 -14.56
CA PHE A 120 8.45 -20.17 -15.66
C PHE A 120 9.91 -20.25 -15.22
N VAL A 121 10.33 -19.42 -14.25
CA VAL A 121 11.67 -19.52 -13.68
C VAL A 121 11.84 -20.87 -13.01
N PHE A 122 10.94 -21.28 -12.11
CA PHE A 122 11.07 -22.56 -11.38
C PHE A 122 10.84 -23.81 -12.23
N GLU A 123 10.07 -23.71 -13.32
CA GLU A 123 9.92 -24.78 -14.32
C GLU A 123 11.08 -24.84 -15.33
N SER A 124 12.13 -24.02 -15.14
CA SER A 124 13.29 -23.92 -16.05
C SER A 124 12.94 -23.46 -17.49
N LYS A 125 11.78 -22.81 -17.66
CA LYS A 125 11.31 -22.23 -18.94
C LYS A 125 11.86 -20.83 -19.15
N MET A 126 13.18 -20.67 -19.14
CA MET A 126 13.86 -19.37 -19.15
C MET A 126 13.55 -18.51 -20.39
N LEU A 127 13.27 -19.12 -21.54
CA LEU A 127 12.89 -18.38 -22.75
C LEU A 127 11.55 -17.65 -22.57
N GLU A 128 10.57 -18.30 -21.95
CA GLU A 128 9.25 -17.71 -21.67
C GLU A 128 9.33 -16.66 -20.57
N ALA A 129 10.13 -16.91 -19.53
CA ALA A 129 10.39 -15.92 -18.49
C ALA A 129 11.01 -14.64 -19.08
N LYS A 130 12.02 -14.78 -19.95
CA LYS A 130 12.67 -13.65 -20.65
C LYS A 130 11.70 -12.86 -21.54
N LYS A 131 10.75 -13.51 -22.21
CA LYS A 131 9.69 -12.83 -22.99
C LYS A 131 8.81 -11.95 -22.12
N LEU A 132 8.52 -12.39 -20.89
CA LEU A 132 7.70 -11.63 -19.94
C LEU A 132 8.48 -10.52 -19.22
N LEU A 133 9.82 -10.50 -19.28
CA LEU A 133 10.66 -9.56 -18.52
C LEU A 133 10.22 -8.08 -18.65
N PRO A 134 9.94 -7.53 -19.85
CA PRO A 134 9.51 -6.13 -19.96
C PRO A 134 8.16 -5.87 -19.28
N ALA A 135 7.25 -6.84 -19.33
CA ALA A 135 5.95 -6.73 -18.68
C ALA A 135 6.06 -6.83 -17.16
N VAL A 136 6.94 -7.71 -16.66
CA VAL A 136 7.20 -7.85 -15.23
C VAL A 136 7.89 -6.62 -14.67
N LEU A 137 8.92 -6.06 -15.33
CA LEU A 137 9.56 -4.82 -14.86
C LEU A 137 8.57 -3.65 -14.78
N ARG A 138 7.62 -3.56 -15.73
CA ARG A 138 6.50 -2.61 -15.63
C ARG A 138 5.59 -2.93 -14.45
N ALA A 139 5.29 -4.20 -14.19
CA ALA A 139 4.48 -4.64 -13.07
C ALA A 139 5.13 -4.34 -11.71
N MET A 140 6.44 -4.57 -11.57
CA MET A 140 7.24 -4.41 -10.35
C MET A 140 7.31 -2.97 -9.82
N LYS A 141 6.92 -1.97 -10.62
CA LYS A 141 6.72 -0.60 -10.13
C LYS A 141 5.66 -0.52 -9.01
N SER A 142 4.68 -1.43 -8.98
CA SER A 142 3.66 -1.44 -7.92
C SER A 142 4.13 -2.20 -6.67
N ARG A 143 3.74 -1.68 -5.50
CA ARG A 143 4.00 -2.35 -4.20
C ARG A 143 3.40 -3.76 -4.15
N ALA A 144 2.21 -3.94 -4.73
CA ALA A 144 1.53 -5.24 -4.76
C ALA A 144 2.30 -6.29 -5.58
N ALA A 145 2.90 -5.91 -6.72
CA ALA A 145 3.70 -6.83 -7.53
C ALA A 145 4.99 -7.24 -6.82
N ARG A 146 5.68 -6.30 -6.15
CA ARG A 146 6.86 -6.62 -5.33
C ARG A 146 6.52 -7.60 -4.20
N HIS A 147 5.40 -7.36 -3.51
CA HIS A 147 4.91 -8.28 -2.48
C HIS A 147 4.54 -9.66 -3.05
N CYS A 148 3.93 -9.70 -4.24
CA CYS A 148 3.60 -10.94 -4.93
C CYS A 148 4.86 -11.75 -5.30
N LEU A 149 5.95 -11.08 -5.71
CA LEU A 149 7.23 -11.72 -5.98
C LEU A 149 7.81 -12.35 -4.71
N THR A 150 7.94 -11.57 -3.63
CA THR A 150 8.49 -12.07 -2.37
C THR A 150 7.67 -13.23 -1.79
N GLN A 151 6.33 -13.14 -1.87
CA GLN A 151 5.44 -14.21 -1.44
C GLN A 151 5.61 -15.46 -2.32
N GLY A 152 5.68 -15.31 -3.64
CA GLY A 152 5.87 -16.41 -4.58
C GLY A 152 7.20 -17.14 -4.35
N LEU A 153 8.30 -16.41 -4.14
CA LEU A 153 9.60 -17.01 -3.82
C LEU A 153 9.56 -17.76 -2.48
N ASN A 154 8.98 -17.16 -1.43
CA ASN A 154 8.86 -17.81 -0.12
C ASN A 154 8.05 -19.12 -0.19
N LEU A 155 6.99 -19.18 -0.99
CA LEU A 155 6.22 -20.41 -1.19
C LEU A 155 7.06 -21.53 -1.82
N HIS A 156 7.90 -21.20 -2.81
CA HIS A 156 8.80 -22.20 -3.41
C HIS A 156 9.88 -22.70 -2.44
N VAL A 157 10.35 -21.83 -1.53
CA VAL A 157 11.23 -22.22 -0.43
C VAL A 157 10.53 -23.18 0.52
N GLN A 158 9.31 -22.86 0.96
CA GLN A 158 8.53 -23.73 1.85
C GLN A 158 8.21 -25.10 1.24
N GLN A 159 8.09 -25.17 -0.08
CA GLN A 159 7.83 -26.41 -0.82
C GLN A 159 9.11 -27.20 -1.16
N ASN A 160 10.29 -26.79 -0.67
CA ASN A 160 11.60 -27.37 -1.02
C ASN A 160 11.87 -27.41 -2.54
N ARG A 161 11.29 -26.49 -3.31
CA ARG A 161 11.49 -26.35 -4.76
C ARG A 161 12.40 -25.17 -5.10
N ALA A 162 13.32 -24.81 -4.18
CA ALA A 162 14.10 -23.58 -4.27
C ALA A 162 15.48 -23.73 -4.94
N MET A 163 15.78 -24.87 -5.56
CA MET A 163 17.03 -25.04 -6.31
C MET A 163 16.95 -24.28 -7.64
N LEU A 164 17.67 -23.16 -7.71
CA LEU A 164 17.82 -22.35 -8.91
C LEU A 164 19.23 -22.54 -9.49
N ASP A 165 19.32 -22.72 -10.81
CA ASP A 165 20.54 -22.58 -11.57
C ASP A 165 21.02 -21.11 -11.58
N HIS A 166 22.30 -20.91 -11.87
CA HIS A 166 22.91 -19.58 -11.93
C HIS A 166 22.13 -18.62 -12.86
N GLN A 167 21.68 -19.10 -14.02
CA GLN A 167 20.87 -18.30 -14.96
C GLN A 167 19.51 -17.89 -14.37
N GLN A 168 18.86 -18.78 -13.60
CA GLN A 168 17.58 -18.50 -12.96
C GLN A 168 17.74 -17.49 -11.83
N PHE A 169 18.78 -17.66 -11.02
CA PHE A 169 19.12 -16.76 -9.93
C PHE A 169 19.39 -15.33 -10.44
N ASP A 170 20.28 -15.18 -11.42
CA ASP A 170 20.61 -13.87 -12.02
C ASP A 170 19.36 -13.18 -12.60
N PHE A 171 18.46 -13.97 -13.18
CA PHE A 171 17.22 -13.44 -13.71
C PHE A 171 16.28 -12.91 -12.61
N ILE A 172 16.11 -13.63 -11.50
CA ILE A 172 15.32 -13.17 -10.35
C ILE A 172 15.91 -11.90 -9.75
N VAL A 173 17.24 -11.84 -9.58
CA VAL A 173 17.94 -10.65 -9.08
C VAL A 173 17.69 -9.46 -10.01
N ARG A 174 17.72 -9.67 -11.33
CA ARG A 174 17.47 -8.61 -12.31
C ARG A 174 16.02 -8.08 -12.32
N MET A 175 15.06 -8.84 -11.77
CA MET A 175 13.66 -8.42 -11.66
C MET A 175 13.37 -7.58 -10.41
N MET A 176 14.20 -7.69 -9.37
CA MET A 176 14.08 -6.95 -8.11
C MET A 176 14.66 -5.55 -8.22
#